data_AF-A0A4Q5WU48-F1
#
_entry.id   AF-A0A4Q5WU48-F1
#
_cell.length_a   1.000
_cell.length_b   1.000
_cell.length_c   1.000
_cell.angle_alpha   90.00
_cell.angle_beta   90.00
_cell.angle_gamma   90.00
#
_symmetry.space_group_name_H-M   'P 1'
#
loop_
_entity.id
_entity.type
_entity.pdbx_description
1 polymer ?
#
loop_
_entity_poly.entity_id
_entity_poly.type
_entity_poly.pdbx_seq_one_letter_code
_entity_poly.pdbx_strand_id
1 'polypeptide(L)' 'ASMMFASARFSAFLSARGFKSGEAMAAKRDETVKYFVEGFQQMLEGNLDAYIANFDAYMKPQED' A
#
# COMPACT_ATOMS: atom_id res chain seq x y z
N ALA A 1 -3.76 -13.36 1.61
CA ALA A 1 -3.97 -11.98 2.11
C ALA A 1 -3.05 -11.57 3.28
N SER A 2 -2.00 -12.33 3.60
CA SER A 2 -1.16 -12.08 4.79
C SER A 2 -0.34 -10.77 4.70
N MET A 3 0.15 -10.42 3.51
CA MET A 3 0.95 -9.20 3.31
C MET A 3 0.12 -7.92 3.42
N MET A 4 -1.05 -7.84 2.80
CA MET A 4 -1.94 -6.67 2.96
C MET A 4 -2.34 -6.45 4.42
N PHE A 5 -2.64 -7.54 5.15
CA PHE A 5 -2.94 -7.45 6.58
C PHE A 5 -1.75 -6.92 7.39
N ALA A 6 -0.54 -7.43 7.12
CA ALA A 6 0.69 -6.96 7.77
C ALA A 6 0.95 -5.48 7.46
N SER A 7 0.85 -5.06 6.19
CA SER A 7 1.03 -3.67 5.77
C SER A 7 0.02 -2.72 6.42
N ALA A 8 -1.25 -3.12 6.56
CA ALA A 8 -2.27 -2.32 7.25
C ALA A 8 -1.94 -2.13 8.74
N ARG A 9 -1.52 -3.20 9.42
CA ARG A 9 -1.08 -3.12 10.84
C ARG A 9 0.15 -2.24 11.02
N PHE A 10 1.12 -2.38 10.14
CA PHE A 10 2.32 -1.55 10.17
C PHE A 10 1.99 -0.07 9.92
N SER A 11 1.14 0.24 8.95
CA SER A 11 0.70 1.61 8.64
C SER A 11 -0.03 2.25 9.82
N ALA A 12 -0.87 1.49 10.52
CA ALA A 12 -1.54 1.95 11.75
C ALA A 12 -0.53 2.26 12.88
N PHE A 13 0.46 1.37 13.09
CA PHE A 13 1.53 1.60 14.07
C PHE A 13 2.38 2.84 13.73
N LEU A 14 2.79 2.97 12.46
CA LEU A 14 3.57 4.10 11.98
C LEU A 14 2.81 5.43 12.21
N SER A 15 1.51 5.43 11.90
CA SER A 15 0.64 6.61 12.12
C SER A 15 0.52 6.96 13.60
N ALA A 16 0.30 5.96 14.46
CA ALA A 16 0.14 6.18 15.91
C ALA A 16 1.37 6.87 16.53
N ARG A 17 2.59 6.58 16.05
CA ARG A 17 3.82 7.24 16.50
C ARG A 17 3.88 8.74 16.20
N GLY A 18 3.05 9.24 15.27
CA GLY A 18 2.97 10.65 14.91
C GLY A 18 2.00 11.48 15.77
N PHE A 19 1.13 10.84 16.54
CA PHE A 19 0.10 11.52 17.32
C PHE A 19 0.45 11.59 18.81
N LYS A 20 -0.14 12.58 19.50
CA LYS A 20 0.07 12.79 20.95
C LYS A 20 -0.98 12.09 21.82
N SER A 21 -2.14 11.75 21.26
CA SER A 21 -3.21 11.02 21.96
C SER A 21 -4.08 10.23 20.98
N GLY A 22 -4.90 9.33 21.51
CA GLY A 22 -5.87 8.57 20.74
C GLY A 22 -6.94 9.46 20.10
N GLU A 23 -7.37 10.53 20.78
CA GLU A 23 -8.34 11.50 20.27
C GLU A 23 -7.78 12.28 19.08
N ALA A 24 -6.52 12.72 19.17
CA ALA A 24 -5.85 13.41 18.07
C ALA A 24 -5.70 12.51 16.83
N MET A 25 -5.40 11.22 17.05
CA MET A 25 -5.34 10.23 15.97
C MET A 25 -6.74 9.94 15.40
N ALA A 26 -7.77 9.83 16.24
CA ALA A 26 -9.15 9.57 15.83
C ALA A 26 -9.69 10.70 14.94
N ALA A 27 -9.42 11.96 15.29
CA ALA A 27 -9.78 13.12 14.48
C ALA A 27 -9.14 13.13 13.07
N LYS A 28 -8.06 12.37 12.88
CA LYS A 28 -7.31 12.23 11.63
C LYS A 28 -7.40 10.84 11.00
N ARG A 29 -8.28 9.97 11.52
CA ARG A 29 -8.41 8.57 11.08
C ARG A 29 -8.68 8.46 9.58
N ASP A 30 -9.70 9.15 9.10
CA ASP A 30 -10.16 8.99 7.72
C ASP A 30 -9.17 9.60 6.72
N GLU A 31 -8.54 10.71 7.08
CA GLU A 31 -7.44 11.31 6.32
C GLU A 31 -6.24 10.35 6.22
N THR A 32 -5.88 9.71 7.33
CA THR A 32 -4.81 8.71 7.39
C THR A 32 -5.13 7.50 6.52
N VAL A 33 -6.35 6.96 6.61
CA VAL A 33 -6.79 5.82 5.79
C VAL A 33 -6.72 6.18 4.31
N LYS A 34 -7.25 7.35 3.94
CA LYS A 34 -7.24 7.84 2.56
C LYS A 34 -5.83 7.92 2.00
N TYR A 35 -4.90 8.52 2.74
CA TYR A 35 -3.49 8.62 2.34
C TYR A 35 -2.86 7.27 1.97
N PHE A 36 -3.02 6.26 2.84
CA PHE A 36 -2.43 4.94 2.58
C PHE A 36 -3.13 4.18 1.44
N VAL A 37 -4.46 4.30 1.32
CA VAL A 37 -5.22 3.64 0.25
C VAL A 37 -4.88 4.25 -1.11
N GLU A 38 -4.85 5.57 -1.22
CA GLU A 38 -4.50 6.27 -2.46
C GLU A 38 -3.06 5.95 -2.89
N GLY A 39 -2.11 5.96 -1.95
CA GLY A 39 -0.73 5.56 -2.23
C GLY A 39 -0.62 4.10 -2.68
N PHE A 40 -1.31 3.18 -2.00
CA PHE A 40 -1.33 1.78 -2.41
C PHE A 40 -1.92 1.59 -3.79
N GLN A 41 -3.02 2.28 -4.09
CA GLN A 41 -3.67 2.24 -5.40
C GLN A 41 -2.71 2.71 -6.50
N GLN A 42 -2.08 3.88 -6.34
CA GLN A 42 -1.13 4.40 -7.33
C GLN A 42 0.04 3.44 -7.59
N MET A 43 0.59 2.84 -6.53
CA MET A 43 1.66 1.85 -6.69
C MET A 43 1.16 0.60 -7.39
N LEU A 44 -0.03 0.10 -7.05
CA LEU A 44 -0.62 -1.06 -7.71
C LEU A 44 -0.86 -0.80 -9.19
N GLU A 45 -1.46 0.33 -9.53
CA GLU A 45 -1.70 0.77 -10.91
C GLU A 45 -0.38 0.83 -11.69
N GLY A 46 0.64 1.51 -11.16
CA GLY A 46 1.94 1.60 -11.85
C GLY A 46 2.63 0.24 -12.05
N ASN A 47 2.53 -0.68 -11.08
CA ASN A 47 3.04 -2.05 -11.26
C ASN A 47 2.24 -2.80 -12.32
N LEU A 48 0.91 -2.69 -12.31
CA LEU A 48 0.06 -3.31 -13.33
C LEU A 48 0.37 -2.77 -14.72
N ASP A 49 0.49 -1.45 -14.87
CA ASP A 49 0.85 -0.81 -16.14
C ASP A 49 2.21 -1.32 -16.66
N ALA A 50 3.20 -1.49 -15.77
CA ALA A 50 4.49 -2.05 -16.13
C ALA A 50 4.37 -3.52 -16.60
N TYR A 51 3.58 -4.35 -15.89
CA TYR A 51 3.32 -5.73 -16.30
C TYR A 51 2.54 -5.81 -17.61
N ILE A 52 1.57 -4.92 -17.85
CA ILE A 52 0.81 -4.85 -19.10
C ILE A 52 1.75 -4.49 -20.26
N ALA A 53 2.60 -3.47 -20.10
CA ALA A 53 3.51 -3.02 -21.13
C ALA A 53 4.60 -4.06 -21.47
N ASN A 54 4.99 -4.89 -20.52
CA ASN A 54 6.10 -5.85 -20.65
C ASN A 54 5.66 -7.31 -20.51
N PHE A 55 4.37 -7.60 -20.69
CA PHE A 55 3.77 -8.89 -20.31
C PHE A 55 4.52 -10.08 -20.89
N ASP A 56 4.75 -10.07 -22.21
CA ASP A 56 5.45 -11.15 -22.90
C ASP A 56 6.89 -11.33 -22.43
N ALA A 57 7.56 -10.27 -21.99
CA ALA A 57 8.94 -10.34 -21.50
C ALA A 57 9.00 -10.86 -20.06
N TYR A 58 8.07 -10.44 -19.19
CA TYR A 58 8.06 -10.81 -17.78
C TYR A 58 7.46 -12.20 -17.52
N MET A 59 6.56 -12.66 -18.38
CA MET A 59 5.82 -13.92 -18.18
C MET A 59 6.34 -15.09 -19.01
N LYS A 60 7.33 -14.88 -19.87
CA LYS A 60 8.01 -16.00 -20.53
C LYS A 60 8.87 -16.76 -19.51
N PRO A 61 8.74 -18.10 -19.43
CA PRO A 61 9.71 -18.91 -18.71
C PRO A 61 11.11 -18.64 -19.27
N GLN A 62 12.11 -18.50 -18.41
CA GLN A 62 13.49 -18.45 -18.85
C GLN A 62 13.81 -19.84 -19.45
N GLU A 63 14.19 -19.90 -20.73
CA GLU A 63 14.66 -21.16 -21.33
C GLU A 63 15.96 -21.58 -20.65
N ASP A 64 16.02 -22.82 -20.17
CA ASP A 64 17.20 -23.46 -19.56
C ASP A 64 18.36 -23.63 -20.56
#